data_AF-A0A1M7ZA40-F1
#
_entry.id   AF-A0A1M7ZA40-F1
#
_cell.length_a   1.000
_cell.length_b   1.000
_cell.length_c   1.000
_cell.angle_alpha   90.00
_cell.angle_beta   90.00
_cell.angle_gamma   90.00
#
_symmetry.space_group_name_H-M   'P 1'
#
loop_
_entity.id
_entity.type
_entity.pdbx_description
1 polymer ?
#
loop_
_entity_poly.entity_id
_entity_poly.type
_entity_poly.pdbx_seq_one_letter_code
_entity_poly.pdbx_strand_id
1 'polypeptide(L)'
;MDFFVQETNLWIWQGMSMMLGFSLFAFWVYALVDVLQSEFRFPHEKLIWVLIILVLPPIGTFLYLTNSRTSKKRRKFEPDFLSNRI
;
A
#
# COMPACT_ATOMS: atom_id res chain seq x y z
N MET A 1 12.48 -28.42 -37.08
CA MET A 1 12.36 -26.97 -36.81
C MET A 1 11.98 -26.70 -35.34
N ASP A 2 11.76 -27.74 -34.53
CA ASP A 2 11.13 -27.63 -33.20
C ASP A 2 12.11 -27.31 -32.07
N PHE A 3 13.40 -27.64 -32.23
CA PHE A 3 14.46 -27.35 -31.25
C PHE A 3 14.70 -25.85 -31.04
N PHE A 4 14.60 -25.03 -32.10
CA PHE A 4 14.79 -23.57 -31.99
C PHE A 4 13.62 -22.86 -31.30
N VAL A 5 12.41 -23.42 -31.40
CA VAL A 5 11.20 -22.85 -30.78
C VAL A 5 11.17 -23.14 -29.27
N GLN A 6 11.74 -24.27 -28.84
CA GLN A 6 11.70 -24.68 -27.43
C GLN A 6 12.72 -23.93 -26.57
N GLU A 7 13.93 -23.72 -27.08
CA GLU A 7 14.96 -22.89 -26.44
C GLU A 7 14.49 -21.44 -26.29
N THR A 8 13.96 -20.84 -27.35
CA THR A 8 13.50 -19.43 -27.34
C THR A 8 12.35 -19.20 -26.36
N ASN A 9 11.46 -20.17 -26.18
CA ASN A 9 10.37 -20.06 -25.22
C ASN A 9 10.88 -19.96 -23.77
N LEU A 10 11.90 -20.74 -23.40
CA LEU A 10 12.43 -20.77 -22.03
C LEU A 10 13.02 -19.41 -21.62
N TRP A 11 13.78 -18.76 -22.51
CA TRP A 11 14.34 -17.43 -22.26
C TRP A 11 13.26 -16.36 -22.09
N ILE A 12 12.20 -16.42 -22.91
CA ILE A 12 11.08 -15.48 -22.83
C ILE A 12 10.31 -15.66 -21.52
N TRP A 13 9.99 -16.90 -21.14
CA TRP A 13 9.30 -17.19 -19.88
C TRP A 13 10.12 -16.81 -18.65
N GLN A 14 11.43 -17.06 -18.66
CA GLN A 14 12.32 -16.65 -17.57
C GLN A 14 12.50 -15.14 -17.48
N GLY A 15 12.68 -14.45 -18.61
CA GLY A 15 12.79 -12.98 -18.63
C GLY A 15 11.51 -12.31 -18.12
N MET A 16 10.35 -12.76 -18.60
CA MET A 16 9.04 -12.24 -18.19
C MET A 16 8.76 -12.49 -16.71
N SER A 17 9.07 -13.69 -16.20
CA SER A 17 8.87 -14.03 -14.78
C SER A 17 9.80 -13.25 -13.85
N MET A 18 11.07 -13.04 -14.21
CA MET A 18 12.00 -12.22 -13.42
C MET A 18 11.56 -10.75 -13.35
N MET A 19 11.14 -10.15 -14.47
CA MET A 19 10.63 -8.77 -14.46
C MET A 19 9.35 -8.62 -13.62
N LEU A 20 8.42 -9.58 -13.71
CA LEU A 20 7.20 -9.58 -12.90
C LEU A 20 7.50 -9.77 -11.41
N GLY A 21 8.39 -10.69 -11.06
CA GLY A 21 8.80 -10.91 -9.67
C GLY A 21 9.45 -9.67 -9.06
N PHE A 22 10.34 -9.01 -9.80
CA PHE A 22 11.02 -7.81 -9.31
C PHE A 22 10.07 -6.62 -9.15
N SER A 23 9.13 -6.43 -10.08
CA SER A 23 8.14 -5.36 -9.99
C SER A 23 7.15 -5.57 -8.85
N LEU A 24 6.69 -6.81 -8.60
CA LEU A 24 5.87 -7.14 -7.43
C LEU A 24 6.64 -6.92 -6.12
N PHE A 25 7.91 -7.30 -6.07
CA PHE A 25 8.76 -7.07 -4.91
C PHE A 25 8.99 -5.57 -4.64
N ALA A 26 9.29 -4.79 -5.68
CA ALA A 26 9.43 -3.34 -5.56
C ALA A 26 8.13 -2.68 -5.10
N PHE A 27 6.98 -3.11 -5.63
CA PHE A 27 5.67 -2.65 -5.19
C PHE A 27 5.38 -2.99 -3.73
N TRP A 28 5.77 -4.18 -3.29
CA TRP A 28 5.65 -4.60 -1.89
C TRP A 28 6.48 -3.72 -0.94
N VAL A 29 7.75 -3.48 -1.28
CA VAL A 29 8.63 -2.61 -0.49
C VAL A 29 8.10 -1.18 -0.45
N TYR A 30 7.64 -0.65 -1.59
CA TYR A 30 7.04 0.68 -1.66
C TYR A 30 5.83 0.82 -0.72
N ALA A 31 4.93 -0.17 -0.71
CA ALA A 31 3.76 -0.17 0.19
C ALA A 31 4.16 -0.22 1.67
N LEU A 32 5.23 -0.95 2.00
CA LEU A 32 5.77 -0.99 3.37
C LEU A 32 6.30 0.39 3.79
N VAL A 33 7.04 1.08 2.92
CA VAL A 33 7.57 2.42 3.16
C VAL A 33 6.45 3.45 3.32
N ASP A 34 5.41 3.40 2.47
CA ASP A 34 4.25 4.30 2.53
C ASP A 34 3.52 4.21 3.88
N VAL A 35 3.30 3.00 4.39
CA VAL A 35 2.67 2.79 5.71
C VAL A 35 3.58 3.23 6.85
N LEU A 36 4.89 2.99 6.75
CA LEU A 36 5.85 3.47 7.75
C LEU A 36 5.92 5.00 7.80
N GLN A 37 5.81 5.67 6.66
CA GLN A 37 5.85 7.12 6.55
C GLN A 37 4.51 7.79 6.92
N SER A 38 3.39 7.07 6.84
CA SER A 38 2.10 7.62 7.26
C SER A 38 2.04 7.84 8.77
N GLU A 39 1.61 9.05 9.15
CA GLU A 39 1.41 9.44 10.55
C GLU A 39 0.04 8.97 11.05
N PHE A 40 0.00 7.75 11.59
CA PHE A 40 -1.18 7.29 12.32
C PHE A 40 -1.19 7.89 13.73
N ARG A 41 -2.38 8.30 14.20
CA ARG A 41 -2.57 8.88 15.53
C ARG A 41 -2.27 7.90 16.66
N PHE A 42 -2.33 6.60 16.37
CA PHE A 42 -2.14 5.54 17.35
C PHE A 42 -1.22 4.43 16.82
N PRO A 43 -0.29 3.91 17.65
CA PRO A 43 0.65 2.87 17.23
C PRO A 43 -0.03 1.53 16.91
N HIS A 44 -1.17 1.24 17.54
CA HIS A 44 -1.95 0.02 17.27
C HIS A 44 -2.57 0.01 15.87
N GLU A 45 -3.06 1.14 15.37
CA GLU A 45 -3.60 1.24 14.01
C GLU A 45 -2.50 1.03 12.95
N LYS A 46 -1.30 1.57 13.20
CA LYS A 46 -0.14 1.38 12.33
C LYS A 46 0.26 -0.09 12.21
N LEU A 47 0.33 -0.81 13.33
CA LEU A 47 0.68 -2.23 13.37
C LEU A 47 -0.32 -3.10 12.59
N ILE A 48 -1.62 -2.82 12.70
CA ILE A 48 -2.67 -3.56 11.96
C ILE A 48 -2.49 -3.38 10.45
N TRP A 49 -2.20 -2.17 9.98
CA TRP A 49 -1.96 -1.91 8.55
C TRP A 49 -0.71 -2.61 8.02
N VAL A 50 0.38 -2.60 8.79
CA VAL A 50 1.60 -3.34 8.44
C VAL A 50 1.31 -4.84 8.34
N LEU A 51 0.58 -5.41 9.32
CA LEU A 51 0.23 -6.83 9.34
C LEU A 51 -0.64 -7.21 8.12
N ILE A 52 -1.62 -6.39 7.76
CA ILE A 52 -2.48 -6.63 6.59
C ILE A 52 -1.67 -6.62 5.28
N ILE A 53 -0.73 -5.67 5.11
CA ILE A 53 0.12 -5.60 3.91
C ILE A 53 1.12 -6.76 3.88
N LEU A 54 1.60 -7.21 5.05
CA LEU A 54 2.50 -8.35 5.18
C LEU A 54 1.81 -9.67 4.78
N VAL A 55 0.56 -9.87 5.19
CA VAL A 55 -0.18 -11.13 4.99
C VAL A 55 -0.94 -11.15 3.66
N LEU A 56 -1.41 -10.00 3.17
CA LEU A 56 -2.20 -9.86 1.93
C LEU A 56 -1.63 -8.79 0.95
N PRO A 57 -0.43 -8.97 0.36
CA PRO A 57 -0.14 -8.29 -0.91
C PRO A 57 -0.94 -8.96 -2.04
N PRO A 58 -1.68 -8.26 -2.92
CA PRO A 58 -1.83 -6.80 -3.13
C PRO A 58 -3.12 -6.17 -2.55
N ILE A 59 -3.95 -6.95 -1.85
CA ILE A 59 -5.27 -6.52 -1.35
C ILE A 59 -5.14 -5.49 -0.22
N GLY A 60 -4.04 -5.54 0.55
CA GLY A 60 -3.79 -4.64 1.67
C GLY A 60 -3.72 -3.16 1.28
N THR A 61 -3.19 -2.82 0.11
CA THR A 61 -3.13 -1.43 -0.39
C THR A 61 -4.51 -0.92 -0.83
N PHE A 62 -5.34 -1.79 -1.42
CA PHE A 62 -6.70 -1.44 -1.83
C PHE A 62 -7.60 -1.16 -0.62
N LEU A 63 -7.46 -1.96 0.44
CA LEU A 63 -8.12 -1.72 1.72
C LEU A 63 -7.61 -0.44 2.41
N TYR A 64 -6.31 -0.13 2.30
CA TYR A 64 -5.73 1.09 2.89
C TYR A 64 -6.34 2.37 2.30
N LEU A 65 -6.48 2.41 0.98
CA LEU A 65 -7.07 3.56 0.29
C LEU A 65 -8.56 3.76 0.60
N THR A 66 -9.31 2.69 0.87
CA THR A 66 -10.72 2.78 1.27
C THR A 66 -10.87 3.22 2.72
N ASN A 67 -10.05 2.70 3.65
CA ASN A 67 -10.17 3.05 5.07
C ASN A 67 -9.51 4.38 5.46
N SER A 68 -8.46 4.82 4.77
CA SER A 68 -7.82 6.13 5.04
C SER A 68 -8.79 7.31 4.88
N ARG A 69 -9.81 7.17 4.01
CA ARG A 69 -10.80 8.24 3.76
C ARG A 69 -11.84 8.39 4.87
N THR A 70 -12.14 7.34 5.64
CA THR A 70 -13.15 7.39 6.72
C THR A 70 -12.62 8.06 7.99
N SER A 71 -11.32 7.96 8.27
CA SER A 71 -10.71 8.56 9.47
C SER A 71 -10.45 10.07 9.39
N LYS A 72 -10.76 10.74 8.27
CA LYS A 72 -10.73 12.21 8.22
C LYS A 72 -11.87 12.76 9.06
N LYS A 73 -11.57 13.05 10.34
CA LYS A 73 -12.40 13.88 11.22
C LYS A 73 -12.85 15.08 10.40
N ARG A 74 -14.16 15.16 10.09
CA ARG A 74 -14.80 16.37 9.55
C ARG A 74 -14.28 17.52 10.42
N ARG A 75 -13.55 18.47 9.83
CA ARG A 75 -13.13 19.66 10.56
C ARG A 75 -14.42 20.36 10.99
N LYS A 76 -14.84 20.13 12.24
CA LYS A 76 -15.93 20.89 12.83
C LYS A 76 -15.34 22.26 13.11
N PHE A 77 -15.76 23.22 12.31
CA PHE A 77 -15.48 24.61 12.57
C PHE A 77 -16.34 25.00 13.78
N GLU A 78 -15.74 24.99 14.97
CA GLU A 78 -16.32 25.51 16.20
C GLU A 78 -15.66 26.85 16.49
N PRO A 79 -16.20 27.97 15.98
CA PRO A 79 -15.62 29.27 16.26
C PRO A 79 -16.03 29.73 17.66
N ASP A 80 -15.05 29.98 18.52
CA ASP A 80 -15.26 30.54 19.85
C ASP A 80 -15.39 32.07 19.77
N PHE A 81 -16.54 32.53 19.29
CA PHE A 81 -16.89 33.96 19.27
C PHE A 81 -17.53 34.45 20.57
N LEU A 82 -17.78 33.54 21.53
CA LEU A 82 -18.66 33.80 22.67
C LEU A 82 -17.92 33.89 24.01
N SER A 83 -16.68 33.43 24.09
CA SER A 83 -15.84 33.48 25.30
C SER A 83 -15.52 34.91 25.76
N ASN A 84 -15.44 35.89 24.85
CA ASN A 84 -14.94 37.24 25.17
C ASN A 84 -16.04 38.32 25.34
N ARG A 85 -17.16 37.99 26.00
CA ARG A 85 -18.32 38.91 26.20
C ARG A 85 -18.70 39.17 27.66
N ILE A 86 -17.75 39.17 28.59
CA ILE A 86 -17.97 39.53 30.00
C ILE A 86 -16.88 40.48 30.49
#